data_AF-A0A1H9BDK5-F1
#
_entry.id   AF-A0A1H9BDK5-F1
#
_cell.length_a   1.000
_cell.length_b   1.000
_cell.length_c   1.000
_cell.angle_alpha   90.00
_cell.angle_beta   90.00
_cell.angle_gamma   90.00
#
_symmetry.space_group_name_H-M   'P 1'
#
loop_
_entity.id
_entity.type
_entity.pdbx_description
1 polymer ?
#
loop_
_entity_poly.entity_id
_entity_poly.type
_entity_poly.pdbx_seq_one_letter_code
_entity_poly.pdbx_strand_id
1 'polypeptide(L)'
;MQADNLRDLENPARVDAPPSNQPTEDSGEPTTTRPPSSELRPDGGTDWTDLTAVQRDCLEAVVRLERVDERSHEAEISRELDRTYPDLNHNRLYPTLTVLVGYGLLERRERAADDDRVEYVPTDAGLTLLRQRVERLADTCGLVTLDRSDDTTARGDGDG
;
A
#
# COMPACT_ATOMS: atom_id res chain seq x y z
N MET A 1 -47.05 35.27 -26.46
CA MET A 1 -45.95 34.35 -26.80
C MET A 1 -46.59 33.05 -27.28
N GLN A 2 -46.27 32.70 -28.52
CA GLN A 2 -46.83 31.59 -29.29
C GLN A 2 -46.57 30.22 -28.65
N ALA A 3 -47.51 29.31 -28.87
CA ALA A 3 -47.19 27.97 -29.36
C ALA A 3 -48.43 27.42 -30.09
N ASP A 4 -48.36 27.49 -31.42
CA ASP A 4 -49.27 26.86 -32.35
C ASP A 4 -49.24 25.34 -32.16
N ASN A 5 -50.40 24.77 -31.82
CA ASN A 5 -50.68 23.34 -31.89
C ASN A 5 -50.99 22.98 -33.33
N LEU A 6 -50.07 22.31 -34.02
CA LEU A 6 -50.38 21.64 -35.28
C LEU A 6 -50.25 20.12 -35.09
N ARG A 7 -51.40 19.47 -34.96
CA ARG A 7 -51.58 18.04 -35.19
C ARG A 7 -52.34 17.92 -36.51
N ASP A 8 -51.71 17.35 -37.51
CA ASP A 8 -52.33 16.76 -38.69
C ASP A 8 -51.46 15.53 -39.03
N LEU A 9 -52.02 14.31 -38.93
CA LEU A 9 -52.45 13.48 -40.07
C LEU A 9 -51.24 13.07 -40.94
N GLU A 10 -50.89 11.81 -41.23
CA GLU A 10 -51.61 10.54 -41.31
C GLU A 10 -50.57 9.38 -41.47
N ASN A 11 -50.96 8.19 -41.01
CA ASN A 11 -50.43 6.84 -41.26
C ASN A 11 -50.41 6.52 -42.79
N PRO A 12 -49.66 5.55 -43.42
CA PRO A 12 -49.64 4.13 -43.03
C PRO A 12 -48.48 3.18 -43.49
N ALA A 13 -48.46 2.00 -42.86
CA ALA A 13 -48.16 0.67 -43.44
C ALA A 13 -46.72 0.26 -43.92
N ARG A 14 -46.22 -0.76 -43.21
CA ARG A 14 -45.70 -2.08 -43.68
C ARG A 14 -44.38 -2.20 -44.48
N VAL A 15 -43.49 -3.00 -43.85
CA VAL A 15 -42.68 -4.12 -44.41
C VAL A 15 -41.56 -3.77 -45.41
N ASP A 16 -40.30 -3.89 -44.98
CA ASP A 16 -39.35 -4.91 -45.46
C ASP A 16 -37.97 -4.84 -44.74
N ALA A 17 -37.20 -5.91 -44.89
CA ALA A 17 -35.96 -6.37 -44.24
C ALA A 17 -34.72 -5.39 -44.18
N PRO A 18 -33.60 -5.76 -43.50
CA PRO A 18 -32.68 -4.85 -42.77
C PRO A 18 -31.48 -4.35 -43.61
N PRO A 19 -30.62 -3.49 -43.02
CA PRO A 19 -29.19 -3.56 -43.32
C PRO A 19 -28.34 -3.84 -42.08
N SER A 20 -27.34 -4.67 -42.34
CA SER A 20 -26.31 -5.16 -41.45
C SER A 20 -25.30 -4.08 -41.07
N ASN A 21 -24.80 -4.20 -39.83
CA ASN A 21 -23.41 -3.95 -39.42
C ASN A 21 -22.92 -2.51 -39.20
N GLN A 22 -23.00 -2.04 -37.95
CA GLN A 22 -21.95 -1.22 -37.32
C GLN A 22 -21.78 -1.66 -35.85
N PRO A 23 -20.55 -1.95 -35.38
CA PRO A 23 -20.26 -2.32 -34.00
C PRO A 23 -20.10 -1.05 -33.16
N THR A 24 -21.01 -0.78 -32.24
CA THR A 24 -20.81 0.25 -31.20
C THR A 24 -20.10 -0.38 -30.01
N GLU A 25 -18.78 -0.23 -30.05
CA GLU A 25 -17.91 0.21 -28.96
C GLU A 25 -18.28 -0.34 -27.57
N ASP A 26 -17.62 -1.47 -27.31
CA ASP A 26 -17.15 -1.96 -26.01
C ASP A 26 -17.12 -0.84 -24.95
N SER A 27 -18.06 -0.94 -24.02
CA SER A 27 -18.08 -0.12 -22.82
C SER A 27 -16.82 -0.47 -22.02
N GLY A 28 -15.79 0.37 -22.16
CA GLY A 28 -14.59 0.30 -21.35
C GLY A 28 -14.98 0.26 -19.88
N GLU A 29 -14.86 -0.92 -19.28
CA GLU A 29 -14.92 -1.10 -17.84
C GLU A 29 -13.97 -0.08 -17.20
N PRO A 30 -14.33 0.57 -16.08
CA PRO A 30 -13.33 1.20 -15.26
C PRO A 30 -12.36 0.10 -14.87
N THR A 31 -11.16 0.12 -15.45
CA THR A 31 -10.06 -0.72 -15.02
C THR A 31 -9.80 -0.34 -13.57
N THR A 32 -10.47 -1.02 -12.65
CA THR A 32 -9.97 -1.15 -11.29
C THR A 32 -8.59 -1.74 -11.51
N THR A 33 -7.54 -0.94 -11.32
CA THR A 33 -6.20 -1.47 -11.18
C THR A 33 -6.26 -2.31 -9.92
N ARG A 34 -6.70 -3.55 -10.08
CA ARG A 34 -6.49 -4.62 -9.13
C ARG A 34 -4.98 -4.56 -8.88
N PRO A 35 -4.51 -4.35 -7.63
CA PRO A 35 -3.09 -4.55 -7.37
C PRO A 35 -2.73 -5.92 -7.94
N PRO A 36 -1.53 -6.09 -8.53
CA PRO A 36 -1.16 -7.38 -9.12
C PRO A 36 -1.47 -8.42 -8.06
N SER A 37 -2.36 -9.35 -8.39
CA SER A 37 -2.64 -10.50 -7.54
C SER A 37 -1.27 -11.11 -7.32
N SER A 38 -0.73 -10.93 -6.11
CA SER A 38 0.64 -11.30 -5.78
C SER A 38 0.80 -12.70 -6.29
N GLU A 39 1.64 -12.90 -7.30
CA GLU A 39 1.92 -14.23 -7.80
C GLU A 39 2.41 -15.01 -6.60
N LEU A 40 1.55 -15.90 -6.12
CA LEU A 40 1.69 -16.57 -4.84
C LEU A 40 2.97 -17.40 -4.96
N ARG A 41 4.08 -16.86 -4.46
CA ARG A 41 5.35 -17.58 -4.49
C ARG A 41 5.22 -18.85 -3.65
N PRO A 42 6.07 -19.85 -3.89
CA PRO A 42 6.03 -21.12 -3.17
C PRO A 42 6.18 -20.99 -1.64
N ASP A 43 6.75 -19.90 -1.15
CA ASP A 43 6.90 -19.55 0.26
C ASP A 43 5.80 -18.61 0.80
N GLY A 44 4.88 -18.16 -0.06
CA GLY A 44 3.81 -17.22 0.29
C GLY A 44 4.31 -15.83 0.74
N GLY A 45 5.59 -15.51 0.52
CA GLY A 45 6.23 -14.28 1.01
C GLY A 45 6.10 -13.08 0.06
N THR A 46 6.11 -11.87 0.64
CA THR A 46 6.24 -10.60 -0.10
C THR A 46 7.72 -10.22 -0.19
N ASP A 47 8.28 -10.01 -1.39
CA ASP A 47 9.66 -9.51 -1.56
C ASP A 47 9.68 -7.97 -1.61
N TRP A 48 10.86 -7.40 -1.35
CA TRP A 48 11.12 -5.98 -1.43
C TRP A 48 10.74 -5.40 -2.79
N THR A 49 11.00 -6.12 -3.88
CA THR A 49 10.68 -5.69 -5.25
C THR A 49 9.19 -5.55 -5.51
N ASP A 50 8.36 -6.26 -4.75
CA ASP A 50 6.91 -6.31 -4.92
C ASP A 50 6.23 -5.06 -4.33
N LEU A 51 6.92 -4.36 -3.43
CA LEU A 51 6.47 -3.10 -2.85
C LEU A 51 6.79 -1.89 -3.75
N THR A 52 5.88 -0.93 -3.82
CA THR A 52 6.16 0.39 -4.40
C THR A 52 7.14 1.18 -3.52
N ALA A 53 7.74 2.24 -4.06
CA ALA A 53 8.62 3.13 -3.28
C ALA A 53 7.91 3.70 -2.03
N VAL A 54 6.68 4.20 -2.19
CA VAL A 54 5.90 4.74 -1.07
C VAL A 54 5.63 3.67 -0.01
N GLN A 55 5.33 2.44 -0.39
CA GLN A 55 5.11 1.34 0.56
C GLN A 55 6.39 0.99 1.34
N ARG A 56 7.53 0.91 0.67
CA ARG A 56 8.84 0.67 1.31
C ARG A 56 9.16 1.76 2.32
N ASP A 57 9.01 3.02 1.90
CA ASP A 57 9.34 4.16 2.73
C ASP A 57 8.36 4.29 3.91
N CYS A 58 7.08 3.95 3.73
CA CYS A 58 6.11 3.83 4.83
C CYS A 58 6.52 2.77 5.86
N LEU A 59 6.93 1.58 5.40
CA LEU A 59 7.42 0.53 6.30
C LEU A 59 8.66 0.99 7.09
N GLU A 60 9.61 1.63 6.40
CA GLU A 60 10.80 2.20 7.05
C GLU A 60 10.45 3.29 8.08
N ALA A 61 9.50 4.17 7.76
CA ALA A 61 9.05 5.24 8.66
C ALA A 61 8.42 4.67 9.94
N VAL A 62 7.56 3.66 9.82
CA VAL A 62 6.93 3.00 10.97
C VAL A 62 7.98 2.35 11.88
N VAL A 63 8.94 1.62 11.30
CA VAL A 63 10.03 1.00 12.08
C VAL A 63 10.92 2.05 12.75
N ARG A 64 11.14 3.19 12.11
CA ARG A 64 11.91 4.29 12.68
C ARG A 64 11.21 4.91 13.89
N LEU A 65 9.91 5.18 13.78
CA LEU A 65 9.09 5.73 14.87
C LEU A 65 9.08 4.79 16.07
N GLU A 66 8.89 3.48 15.84
CA GLU A 66 8.95 2.48 16.92
C GLU A 66 10.31 2.48 17.65
N ARG A 67 11.42 2.63 16.91
CA ARG A 67 12.77 2.65 17.52
C ARG A 67 13.05 3.85 18.41
N VAL A 68 12.35 4.98 18.21
CA VAL A 68 12.51 6.18 19.04
C VAL A 68 11.40 6.29 20.10
N ASP A 69 10.62 5.22 20.30
CA ASP A 69 9.44 5.18 21.18
C ASP A 69 8.42 6.28 20.85
N GLU A 70 8.42 6.73 19.58
CA GLU A 70 7.40 7.61 19.04
C GLU A 70 6.25 6.80 18.47
N ARG A 71 5.05 7.37 18.53
CA ARG A 71 3.84 6.66 18.17
C ARG A 71 3.69 6.59 16.66
N SER A 72 3.50 5.38 16.14
CA SER A 72 3.33 5.13 14.71
C SER A 72 1.88 5.37 14.25
N HIS A 73 1.35 6.55 14.54
CA HIS A 73 0.06 7.01 14.05
C HIS A 73 0.20 7.62 12.65
N GLU A 74 -0.87 7.61 11.87
CA GLU A 74 -0.86 8.13 10.50
C GLU A 74 -0.35 9.56 10.39
N ALA A 75 -0.67 10.41 11.37
CA ALA A 75 -0.19 11.78 11.41
C ALA A 75 1.34 11.86 11.59
N GLU A 76 1.93 11.00 12.43
CA GLU A 76 3.38 10.97 12.63
C GLU A 76 4.10 10.35 11.44
N ILE A 77 3.56 9.27 10.88
CA ILE A 77 4.08 8.65 9.65
C ILE A 77 4.05 9.67 8.50
N SER A 78 2.96 10.42 8.36
CA SER A 78 2.86 11.49 7.36
C SER A 78 3.91 12.58 7.55
N ARG A 79 4.19 12.98 8.81
CA ARG A 79 5.22 13.98 9.11
C ARG A 79 6.63 13.47 8.81
N GLU A 80 6.92 12.21 9.13
CA GLU A 80 8.22 11.60 8.82
C GLU A 80 8.47 11.55 7.30
N LEU A 81 7.41 11.33 6.53
CA LEU A 81 7.47 11.23 5.07
C LEU A 81 7.34 12.56 4.32
N ASP A 82 6.92 13.64 4.99
CA ASP A 82 6.60 14.94 4.36
C ASP A 82 7.76 15.50 3.52
N ARG A 83 9.01 15.29 3.98
CA ARG A 83 10.20 15.74 3.24
C ARG A 83 10.34 15.05 1.88
N THR A 84 10.02 13.76 1.81
CA THR A 84 10.17 12.94 0.60
C THR A 84 8.91 12.99 -0.26
N TYR A 85 7.74 13.09 0.37
CA TYR A 85 6.43 13.05 -0.25
C TYR A 85 5.51 14.15 0.33
N PRO A 86 5.73 15.43 -0.03
CA PRO A 86 4.94 16.55 0.49
C PRO A 86 3.44 16.46 0.13
N ASP A 87 3.12 15.73 -0.95
CA ASP A 87 1.73 15.51 -1.40
C ASP A 87 1.11 14.21 -0.84
N LEU A 88 1.79 13.52 0.10
CA LEU A 88 1.29 12.31 0.72
C LEU A 88 0.25 12.63 1.79
N ASN A 89 -0.96 12.89 1.34
CA ASN A 89 -2.11 13.10 2.22
C ASN A 89 -2.68 11.78 2.77
N HIS A 90 -3.56 11.90 3.76
CA HIS A 90 -4.25 10.77 4.40
C HIS A 90 -4.95 9.83 3.40
N ASN A 91 -5.57 10.37 2.34
CA ASN A 91 -6.26 9.56 1.33
C ASN A 91 -5.33 8.63 0.54
N ARG A 92 -4.02 8.91 0.52
CA ARG A 92 -3.01 8.03 -0.08
C ARG A 92 -2.27 7.20 0.96
N LEU A 93 -2.04 7.76 2.15
CA LEU A 93 -1.36 7.08 3.23
C LEU A 93 -2.17 5.90 3.78
N TYR A 94 -3.46 6.10 4.06
CA TYR A 94 -4.31 5.05 4.63
C TYR A 94 -4.40 3.80 3.72
N PRO A 95 -4.67 3.91 2.41
CA PRO A 95 -4.63 2.74 1.52
C PRO A 95 -3.25 2.09 1.46
N THR A 96 -2.18 2.88 1.53
CA THR A 96 -0.81 2.35 1.54
C THR A 96 -0.56 1.49 2.78
N LEU A 97 -0.92 2.00 3.96
CA LEU A 97 -0.79 1.26 5.23
C LEU A 97 -1.68 0.03 5.25
N THR A 98 -2.90 0.13 4.70
CA THR A 98 -3.82 -1.01 4.57
C THR A 98 -3.21 -2.12 3.71
N VAL A 99 -2.53 -1.78 2.61
CA VAL A 99 -1.83 -2.78 1.79
C VAL A 99 -0.67 -3.44 2.55
N LEU A 100 0.12 -2.67 3.30
CA LEU A 100 1.20 -3.22 4.11
C LEU A 100 0.69 -4.16 5.22
N VAL A 101 -0.47 -3.85 5.82
CA VAL A 101 -1.17 -4.75 6.74
C VAL A 101 -1.66 -6.00 6.00
N GLY A 102 -2.20 -5.85 4.78
CA GLY A 102 -2.60 -6.96 3.94
C GLY A 102 -1.46 -7.92 3.56
N TYR A 103 -0.24 -7.41 3.41
CA TYR A 103 0.98 -8.20 3.23
C TYR A 103 1.52 -8.79 4.55
N GLY A 104 0.92 -8.47 5.70
CA GLY A 104 1.39 -8.91 7.00
C GLY A 104 2.73 -8.28 7.41
N LEU A 105 3.13 -7.17 6.79
CA LEU A 105 4.37 -6.45 7.12
C LEU A 105 4.16 -5.45 8.27
N LEU A 106 2.91 -5.00 8.43
CA LEU A 106 2.45 -4.19 9.55
C LEU A 106 1.26 -4.86 10.22
N GLU A 107 1.06 -4.57 11.49
CA GLU A 107 -0.14 -4.89 12.26
C GLU A 107 -0.87 -3.60 12.63
N ARG A 108 -2.19 -3.60 12.46
CA ARG A 108 -3.07 -2.52 12.92
C ARG A 108 -3.50 -2.81 14.37
N ARG A 109 -3.12 -1.96 15.31
CA ARG A 109 -3.53 -2.07 16.73
C ARG A 109 -4.48 -0.94 17.11
N GLU A 110 -5.60 -1.30 17.71
CA GLU A 110 -6.54 -0.36 18.30
C GLU A 110 -6.08 -0.05 19.73
N ARG A 111 -6.03 1.24 20.09
CA ARG A 111 -5.64 1.62 21.46
C ARG A 111 -6.88 1.67 22.36
N ALA A 112 -6.78 0.98 23.50
CA ALA A 112 -7.86 0.83 24.49
C ALA A 112 -8.15 2.10 25.33
N ALA A 113 -7.71 3.29 24.91
CA ALA A 113 -7.86 4.52 25.69
C ALA A 113 -8.29 5.70 24.78
N ASP A 114 -9.59 6.00 24.83
CA ASP A 114 -10.29 7.26 24.57
C ASP A 114 -10.15 8.03 23.24
N ASP A 115 -9.27 7.68 22.30
CA ASP A 115 -9.01 8.54 21.12
C ASP A 115 -9.35 7.91 19.76
N ASP A 116 -9.90 6.69 19.71
CA ASP A 116 -10.13 5.92 18.45
C ASP A 116 -8.90 5.83 17.53
N ARG A 117 -7.71 6.18 18.04
CA ARG A 117 -6.48 6.26 17.27
C ARG A 117 -5.91 4.88 17.04
N VAL A 118 -5.68 4.62 15.77
CA VAL A 118 -5.03 3.42 15.28
C VAL A 118 -3.52 3.61 15.31
N GLU A 119 -2.81 2.58 15.75
CA GLU A 119 -1.36 2.49 15.66
C GLU A 119 -0.96 1.38 14.69
N TYR A 120 0.10 1.62 13.93
CA TYR A 120 0.68 0.63 13.03
C TYR A 120 2.01 0.16 13.59
N VAL A 121 2.15 -1.15 13.80
CA VAL A 121 3.34 -1.74 14.39
C VAL A 121 3.99 -2.66 13.36
N PRO A 122 5.32 -2.64 13.18
CA PRO A 122 5.96 -3.57 12.26
C PRO A 122 5.88 -4.99 12.79
N THR A 123 5.68 -5.94 11.89
CA THR A 123 5.73 -7.36 12.23
C THR A 123 7.16 -7.89 12.09
N ASP A 124 7.41 -9.09 12.61
CA ASP A 124 8.68 -9.79 12.38
C ASP A 124 8.97 -9.97 10.89
N ALA A 125 7.93 -10.17 10.06
CA ALA A 125 8.07 -10.26 8.62
C ALA A 125 8.50 -8.92 8.01
N GLY A 126 7.89 -7.81 8.43
CA GLY A 126 8.28 -6.46 8.02
C GLY A 126 9.74 -6.14 8.38
N LEU A 127 10.16 -6.47 9.60
CA LEU A 127 11.54 -6.28 10.05
C LEU A 127 12.52 -7.17 9.28
N THR A 128 12.15 -8.43 9.04
CA THR A 128 12.97 -9.37 8.26
C THR A 128 13.16 -8.88 6.83
N LEU A 129 12.11 -8.36 6.21
CA LEU A 129 12.17 -7.80 4.86
C LEU A 129 13.17 -6.63 4.75
N LEU A 130 13.18 -5.74 5.76
CA LEU A 130 14.15 -4.64 5.83
C LEU A 130 15.58 -5.14 6.06
N ARG A 131 15.78 -6.14 6.92
CA ARG A 131 17.11 -6.75 7.13
C ARG A 131 17.67 -7.33 5.83
N GLN A 132 16.87 -8.14 5.12
CA GLN A 132 17.24 -8.69 3.82
C GLN A 132 17.54 -7.60 2.78
N ARG A 133 16.85 -6.45 2.85
CA ARG A 133 17.16 -5.31 2.00
C ARG A 133 18.53 -4.72 2.31
N VAL A 134 18.84 -4.50 3.58
CA VAL A 134 20.13 -3.95 4.01
C VAL A 134 21.27 -4.90 3.65
N GLU A 135 21.12 -6.21 3.86
CA GLU A 135 22.10 -7.23 3.47
C GLU A 135 22.40 -7.18 1.96
N ARG A 136 21.35 -7.21 1.12
CA ARG A 136 21.52 -7.11 -0.35
C ARG A 136 22.22 -5.82 -0.78
N LEU A 137 21.92 -4.69 -0.11
CA LEU A 137 22.60 -3.42 -0.38
C LEU A 137 24.08 -3.45 0.04
N ALA A 138 24.36 -4.01 1.21
CA ALA A 138 25.71 -4.17 1.71
C ALA A 138 26.55 -5.04 0.78
N ASP A 139 26.01 -6.20 0.36
CA ASP A 139 26.65 -7.11 -0.60
C ASP A 139 26.96 -6.39 -1.92
N THR A 140 26.02 -5.60 -2.43
CA THR A 140 26.20 -4.81 -3.67
C THR A 140 27.34 -3.79 -3.54
N CYS A 141 27.51 -3.23 -2.33
CA CYS A 141 28.58 -2.29 -2.02
C CYS A 141 29.88 -2.98 -1.55
N GLY A 142 29.92 -4.31 -1.42
CA GLY A 142 31.05 -5.04 -0.83
C GLY A 142 31.27 -4.75 0.66
N LEU A 143 30.20 -4.39 1.38
CA LEU A 143 30.20 -4.10 2.81
C LEU A 143 29.69 -5.33 3.60
N VAL A 144 30.11 -5.44 4.86
CA VAL A 144 29.61 -6.46 5.78
C VAL A 144 28.64 -5.81 6.77
N THR A 145 27.47 -6.40 6.96
CA THR A 145 26.53 -6.04 8.02
C THR A 145 26.93 -6.75 9.31
N LEU A 146 26.94 -6.02 10.43
CA LEU A 146 27.14 -6.59 11.76
C LEU A 146 25.89 -6.29 12.58
N ASP A 147 25.30 -7.33 13.19
CA ASP A 147 24.23 -7.10 14.13
C ASP A 147 24.79 -6.58 15.46
N ARG A 148 24.16 -5.55 16.00
CA ARG A 148 24.61 -4.93 17.26
C ARG A 148 24.25 -5.79 18.48
N SER A 149 23.36 -6.76 18.32
CA SER A 149 22.84 -7.61 19.40
C SER A 149 23.86 -8.63 19.91
N ASP A 150 24.95 -8.88 19.18
CA ASP A 150 25.94 -9.91 19.51
C ASP A 150 26.94 -9.51 20.63
N ASP A 151 26.91 -8.27 21.13
CA ASP A 151 27.91 -7.77 22.11
C ASP A 151 27.59 -8.08 23.60
N THR A 152 26.55 -8.88 23.90
CA THR A 152 26.20 -9.29 25.29
C THR A 152 26.41 -10.79 25.53
N THR A 153 27.60 -11.33 25.28
CA THR A 153 28.02 -12.62 25.86
C THR A 153 29.54 -12.69 26.13
N ALA A 154 30.12 -11.71 26.83
CA ALA A 154 31.46 -11.86 27.39
C ALA A 154 31.79 -10.86 28.51
N ARG A 155 31.11 -10.92 29.66
CA ARG A 155 31.73 -10.47 30.92
C ARG A 155 31.57 -11.59 31.93
N GLY A 156 32.73 -12.16 32.27
CA GLY A 156 32.89 -13.47 32.85
C GLY A 156 32.32 -13.58 34.26
N ASP A 157 31.69 -14.73 34.48
CA ASP A 157 31.79 -15.42 35.75
C ASP A 157 33.27 -15.65 36.06
N GLY A 158 33.77 -15.00 37.10
CA GLY A 158 35.16 -15.11 37.48
C GLY A 158 35.52 -14.25 38.69
N ASP A 159 35.37 -14.85 39.86
CA ASP A 159 36.14 -14.64 41.09
C ASP A 159 35.56 -13.71 42.18
N GLY A 160 35.51 -14.26 43.40
CA GLY A 160 35.03 -13.65 44.64
C GLY A 160 34.50 -14.67 45.64
#